data_AF-A0A0Q9NV50-F1
#
_entry.id   AF-A0A0Q9NV50-F1
#
_cell.length_a   1.000
_cell.length_b   1.000
_cell.length_c   1.000
_cell.angle_alpha   90.00
_cell.angle_beta   90.00
_cell.angle_gamma   90.00
#
_symmetry.space_group_name_H-M   'P 1'
#
loop_
_entity.id
_entity.type
_entity.pdbx_description
1 polymer ?
#
loop_
_entity_poly.entity_id
_entity_poly.type
_entity_poly.pdbx_seq_one_letter_code
_entity_poly.pdbx_strand_id
1 'polypeptide(L)'
;MTWRFHLQSLPDGAWIDRDVPLQSGQVSVAISAPASISGYLPAGYAHRDAVKEWGALLVAEQAGAAPVAAIVDMVKTEGQLLRVEAGGFSMYPTGMPWEDADYAGIQVDPLDVVRMIWASLQSKPGGHLGVVVDGTKSTVRLGKPEDPKLTAAKAGVAAATTAEAAAKATYNTAAANQNTAKVTLLATAGRPANGLVLWQDSAPSGDKRSMKNLWVDKNDGNKPYVWDGKKWVLSGADQATINTRLADYNNAGTAGAKAAWDARKKELSAAKSKKSAISGGEAEPFTLTWWETHDLGAVIDTLATNTPFEYRESSAWSGEDITHRIELATGLGTRRHDLRFEVGVNVRVPPPLQERDYASDVTILGAGEGRAMVRATVSGNPGRVRRAVVVQRKEIRSTAAAAVAARSEVAARTAEWVFDSLQVTDHKFAPYGSFRPGDVVYVTGDAGWKDLDTWVRILEVKSDCVTGSIDLKVEAT
;
A
#
# COMPACT_ATOMS: atom_id res chain seq x y z
N MET A 1 13.46 -9.34 44.25
CA MET A 1 13.10 -8.58 43.04
C MET A 1 12.37 -7.33 43.50
N THR A 2 12.79 -6.13 43.12
CA THR A 2 12.14 -4.89 43.55
C THR A 2 11.89 -4.03 42.33
N TRP A 3 10.61 -3.87 42.01
CA TRP A 3 10.14 -2.98 40.96
C TRP A 3 9.96 -1.57 41.54
N ARG A 4 10.26 -0.57 40.73
CA ARG A 4 9.95 0.83 41.00
C ARG A 4 9.10 1.37 39.87
N PHE A 5 8.12 2.19 40.22
CA PHE A 5 7.22 2.79 39.25
C PHE A 5 7.37 4.31 39.31
N HIS A 6 7.39 4.94 38.15
CA HIS A 6 7.49 6.39 38.00
C HIS A 6 6.29 6.90 37.21
N LEU A 7 5.90 8.14 37.48
CA LEU A 7 4.82 8.84 36.80
C LEU A 7 5.38 10.10 36.14
N GLN A 8 5.12 10.24 34.85
CA GLN A 8 5.51 11.39 34.05
C GLN A 8 4.27 12.00 33.40
N SER A 9 4.24 13.33 33.30
CA SER A 9 3.21 14.06 32.58
C SER A 9 3.44 13.95 31.06
N LEU A 10 2.37 13.83 30.29
CA LEU A 10 2.42 13.90 28.82
C LEU A 10 1.67 15.14 28.31
N PRO A 11 2.13 15.76 27.22
CA PRO A 11 3.29 15.41 26.40
C PRO A 11 4.61 16.08 26.87
N ASP A 12 4.60 16.86 27.94
CA ASP A 12 5.73 17.70 28.35
C ASP A 12 6.90 16.93 28.98
N GLY A 13 6.68 15.67 29.40
CA GLY A 13 7.73 14.82 29.96
C GLY A 13 8.14 15.22 31.38
N ALA A 14 7.35 16.02 32.09
CA ALA A 14 7.70 16.41 33.45
C ALA A 14 7.49 15.24 34.43
N TRP A 15 8.50 14.90 35.23
CA TRP A 15 8.37 13.90 36.29
C TRP A 15 7.40 14.40 37.38
N ILE A 16 6.34 13.63 37.64
CA ILE A 16 5.35 13.91 38.68
C ILE A 16 5.73 13.17 39.97
N ASP A 17 6.06 11.88 39.84
CA ASP A 17 6.43 11.02 40.97
C ASP A 17 7.49 10.00 40.52
N ARG A 18 8.48 9.76 41.37
CA ARG A 18 9.58 8.81 41.14
C ARG A 18 9.45 7.53 41.97
N ASP A 19 8.41 7.45 42.81
CA ASP A 19 8.16 6.31 43.68
C ASP A 19 6.65 6.05 43.82
N VAL A 20 6.01 5.79 42.68
CA VAL A 20 4.58 5.53 42.59
C VAL A 20 4.25 4.24 43.36
N PRO A 21 3.32 4.27 44.33
CA PRO A 21 2.99 3.12 45.17
C PRO A 21 1.99 2.18 44.46
N LEU A 22 2.37 1.66 43.30
CA LEU A 22 1.52 0.76 42.50
C LEU A 22 1.46 -0.64 43.13
N GLN A 23 0.27 -1.02 43.58
CA GLN A 23 -0.02 -2.32 44.18
C GLN A 23 -0.41 -3.33 43.11
N SER A 24 -0.07 -4.60 43.34
CA SER A 24 -0.38 -5.72 42.42
C SER A 24 0.07 -5.45 40.99
N GLY A 25 1.23 -4.79 40.84
CA GLY A 25 1.77 -4.40 39.55
C GLY A 25 2.00 -5.59 38.63
N GLN A 26 1.54 -5.49 37.38
CA GLN A 26 1.87 -6.43 36.31
C GLN A 26 2.48 -5.66 35.14
N VAL A 27 3.58 -6.18 34.59
CA VAL A 27 4.28 -5.60 33.45
C VAL A 27 4.41 -6.65 32.37
N SER A 28 3.96 -6.37 31.14
CA SER A 28 4.20 -7.25 30.00
C SER A 28 4.91 -6.53 28.85
N VAL A 29 5.73 -7.28 28.12
CA VAL A 29 6.37 -6.84 26.87
C VAL A 29 6.20 -7.94 25.83
N ALA A 30 5.97 -7.56 24.57
CA ALA A 30 5.64 -8.51 23.51
C ALA A 30 6.33 -8.18 22.18
N ILE A 31 6.36 -9.18 21.29
CA ILE A 31 6.68 -8.98 19.88
C ILE A 31 5.40 -8.64 19.11
N SER A 32 5.47 -7.64 18.24
CA SER A 32 4.37 -7.15 17.41
C SER A 32 3.09 -6.84 18.19
N ALA A 33 3.25 -6.34 19.42
CA ALA A 33 2.17 -5.87 20.29
C ALA A 33 2.73 -4.85 21.31
N PRO A 34 1.88 -3.93 21.82
CA PRO A 34 2.29 -2.97 22.84
C PRO A 34 2.65 -3.68 24.16
N ALA A 35 3.58 -3.10 24.92
CA ALA A 35 3.77 -3.45 26.32
C ALA A 35 2.52 -3.10 27.14
N SER A 36 2.46 -3.59 28.38
CA SER A 36 1.43 -3.15 29.32
C SER A 36 1.99 -2.99 30.73
N ILE A 37 1.43 -2.03 31.47
CA ILE A 37 1.61 -1.86 32.91
C ILE A 37 0.22 -1.75 33.52
N SER A 38 -0.07 -2.55 34.54
CA SER A 38 -1.35 -2.47 35.25
C SER A 38 -1.17 -2.65 36.75
N GLY A 39 -2.10 -2.10 37.53
CA GLY A 39 -2.10 -2.24 38.98
C GLY A 39 -3.09 -1.32 39.66
N TYR A 40 -2.90 -1.11 40.96
CA TYR A 40 -3.81 -0.35 41.80
C TYR A 40 -3.07 0.71 42.61
N LEU A 41 -3.57 1.94 42.59
CA LEU A 41 -3.11 3.02 43.48
C LEU A 41 -4.06 3.15 44.67
N PRO A 42 -3.53 3.44 45.88
CA PRO A 42 -4.37 3.66 47.06
C PRO A 42 -5.14 5.00 46.96
N ALA A 43 -6.32 5.08 47.58
CA ALA A 43 -7.13 6.32 47.61
C ALA A 43 -6.39 7.56 48.13
N GLY A 44 -5.39 7.38 49.01
CA GLY A 44 -4.56 8.45 49.57
C GLY A 44 -3.34 8.84 48.73
N TYR A 45 -3.19 8.31 47.52
CA TYR A 45 -2.08 8.67 46.64
C TYR A 45 -2.09 10.16 46.31
N ALA A 46 -1.02 10.87 46.65
CA ALA A 46 -0.95 12.34 46.60
C ALA A 46 -1.13 12.90 45.18
N HIS A 47 -0.66 12.17 44.17
CA HIS A 47 -0.71 12.61 42.76
C HIS A 47 -1.86 11.95 41.97
N ARG A 48 -2.92 11.50 42.65
CA ARG A 48 -4.08 10.84 42.02
C ARG A 48 -4.63 11.62 40.82
N ASP A 49 -4.80 12.93 40.96
CA ASP A 49 -5.39 13.78 39.91
C ASP A 49 -4.47 13.96 38.70
N ALA A 50 -3.19 13.60 38.81
CA ALA A 50 -2.24 13.63 37.70
C ALA A 50 -2.23 12.32 36.89
N VAL A 51 -2.82 11.23 37.41
CA VAL A 51 -2.97 9.97 36.69
C VAL A 51 -4.18 10.10 35.75
N LYS A 52 -3.93 10.54 34.52
CA LYS A 52 -4.97 10.81 33.51
C LYS A 52 -4.75 9.97 32.27
N GLU A 53 -5.85 9.44 31.73
CA GLU A 53 -5.87 8.79 30.42
C GLU A 53 -5.29 9.73 29.35
N TRP A 54 -4.33 9.24 28.57
CA TRP A 54 -3.59 9.95 27.52
C TRP A 54 -2.85 11.22 27.98
N GLY A 55 -2.77 11.46 29.30
CA GLY A 55 -2.08 12.60 29.91
C GLY A 55 -0.94 12.22 30.84
N ALA A 56 -0.71 10.92 31.03
CA ALA A 56 0.35 10.41 31.91
C ALA A 56 1.04 9.18 31.30
N LEU A 57 2.33 9.06 31.59
CA LEU A 57 3.17 7.91 31.28
C LEU A 57 3.56 7.21 32.59
N LEU A 58 3.31 5.91 32.67
CA LEU A 58 3.87 5.05 33.70
C LEU A 58 5.16 4.43 33.19
N VAL A 59 6.19 4.46 34.03
CA VAL A 59 7.48 3.81 33.76
C VAL A 59 7.73 2.77 34.84
N ALA A 60 7.82 1.50 34.46
CA ALA A 60 8.23 0.42 35.32
C ALA A 60 9.73 0.16 35.16
N GLU A 61 10.45 0.22 36.27
CA GLU A 61 11.89 0.02 36.33
C GLU A 61 12.22 -1.20 37.20
N GLN A 62 13.16 -2.00 36.73
CA GLN A 62 13.80 -3.04 37.51
C GLN A 62 15.31 -3.01 37.29
N ALA A 63 16.05 -3.22 38.38
CA ALA A 63 17.51 -3.29 38.33
C ALA A 63 18.00 -4.34 37.31
N GLY A 64 18.89 -3.92 36.42
CA GLY A 64 19.50 -4.78 35.39
C GLY A 64 18.66 -5.02 34.14
N ALA A 65 17.47 -4.43 34.05
CA ALA A 65 16.61 -4.50 32.86
C ALA A 65 16.37 -3.12 32.26
N ALA A 66 15.99 -3.09 30.98
CA ALA A 66 15.49 -1.86 30.35
C ALA A 66 14.16 -1.45 31.00
N PRO A 67 13.90 -0.15 31.19
CA PRO A 67 12.60 0.31 31.68
C PRO A 67 11.51 -0.02 30.66
N VAL A 68 10.30 -0.25 31.17
CA VAL A 68 9.09 -0.36 30.34
C VAL A 68 8.29 0.91 30.54
N ALA A 69 7.89 1.56 29.45
CA ALA A 69 7.11 2.78 29.48
C ALA A 69 5.77 2.55 28.78
N ALA A 70 4.69 2.98 29.41
CA ALA A 70 3.34 2.80 28.92
C ALA A 70 2.49 4.04 29.20
N ILE A 71 1.67 4.44 28.24
CA ILE A 71 0.74 5.56 28.33
C ILE A 71 -0.49 5.08 29.09
N VAL A 72 -0.89 5.80 30.14
CA VAL A 72 -2.12 5.50 30.89
C VAL A 72 -3.29 5.64 29.92
N ASP A 73 -4.05 4.57 29.71
CA ASP A 73 -5.20 4.52 28.79
C ASP A 73 -6.52 4.21 29.48
N MET A 74 -6.46 3.73 30.73
CA MET A 74 -7.64 3.54 31.55
C MET A 74 -7.37 3.85 33.02
N VAL A 75 -8.27 4.63 33.61
CA VAL A 75 -8.28 4.92 35.04
C VAL A 75 -9.68 4.69 35.60
N LYS A 76 -9.80 3.75 36.53
CA LYS A 76 -11.10 3.37 37.10
C LYS A 76 -11.06 3.27 38.62
N THR A 77 -11.99 3.94 39.28
CA THR A 77 -12.13 3.80 40.74
C THR A 77 -12.86 2.50 41.07
N GLU A 78 -12.24 1.66 41.91
CA GLU A 78 -12.76 0.39 42.41
C GLU A 78 -12.72 0.41 43.95
N GLY A 79 -13.81 0.87 44.57
CA GLY A 79 -13.87 1.03 46.03
C GLY A 79 -12.89 2.10 46.53
N GLN A 80 -11.90 1.69 47.32
CA GLN A 80 -10.82 2.55 47.84
C GLN A 80 -9.52 2.46 47.02
N LEU A 81 -9.56 1.78 45.87
CA LEU A 81 -8.43 1.66 44.97
C LEU A 81 -8.73 2.37 43.64
N LEU A 82 -7.68 2.86 43.02
CA LEU A 82 -7.71 3.36 41.65
C LEU A 82 -7.01 2.32 40.77
N ARG A 83 -7.76 1.59 39.96
CA ARG A 83 -7.19 0.71 38.94
C ARG A 83 -6.62 1.58 37.82
N VAL A 84 -5.38 1.28 37.45
CA VAL A 84 -4.68 1.95 36.35
C VAL A 84 -4.22 0.88 35.37
N GLU A 85 -4.53 1.10 34.10
CA GLU A 85 -3.92 0.38 32.99
C GLU A 85 -3.21 1.39 32.09
N ALA A 86 -2.09 0.93 31.56
CA ALA A 86 -1.28 1.68 30.64
C ALA A 86 -0.76 0.73 29.56
N GLY A 87 -0.90 1.12 28.30
CA GLY A 87 -0.36 0.38 27.16
C GLY A 87 0.85 1.09 26.55
N GLY A 88 1.75 0.29 25.99
CA GLY A 88 2.96 0.72 25.32
C GLY A 88 2.70 1.73 24.20
N PHE A 89 3.68 2.55 23.88
CA PHE A 89 3.50 3.63 22.91
C PHE A 89 3.14 3.11 21.51
N SER A 90 3.43 1.85 21.15
CA SER A 90 3.00 1.27 19.88
C SER A 90 1.48 1.18 19.72
N MET A 91 0.70 1.35 20.80
CA MET A 91 -0.77 1.42 20.73
C MET A 91 -1.28 2.77 20.26
N TYR A 92 -0.50 3.85 20.39
CA TYR A 92 -0.92 5.23 20.12
C TYR A 92 -1.58 5.43 18.73
N PRO A 93 -1.10 4.79 17.64
CA PRO A 93 -1.76 4.90 16.34
C PRO A 93 -3.19 4.31 16.26
N THR A 94 -3.59 3.48 17.22
CA THR A 94 -4.87 2.74 17.19
C THR A 94 -6.05 3.69 17.20
N GLY A 95 -6.94 3.56 16.22
CA GLY A 95 -8.12 4.41 16.08
C GLY A 95 -7.82 5.87 15.68
N MET A 96 -6.55 6.21 15.40
CA MET A 96 -6.19 7.53 14.89
C MET A 96 -6.30 7.57 13.36
N PRO A 97 -6.91 8.62 12.78
CA PRO A 97 -7.04 8.75 11.33
C PRO A 97 -5.77 9.30 10.67
N TRP A 98 -5.69 9.16 9.34
CA TRP A 98 -4.71 9.91 8.54
C TRP A 98 -5.16 11.37 8.40
N GLU A 99 -4.31 12.30 8.81
CA GLU A 99 -4.62 13.75 8.82
C GLU A 99 -3.69 14.59 7.94
N ASP A 100 -2.71 13.97 7.28
CA ASP A 100 -1.83 14.66 6.34
C ASP A 100 -2.42 14.68 4.93
N ALA A 101 -1.71 15.35 4.01
CA ALA A 101 -2.07 15.32 2.60
C ALA A 101 -2.19 13.87 2.08
N ASP A 102 -3.10 13.66 1.13
CA ASP A 102 -3.34 12.35 0.54
C ASP A 102 -2.03 11.76 0.00
N TYR A 103 -1.73 10.54 0.44
CA TYR A 103 -0.57 9.79 0.00
C TYR A 103 -0.99 8.73 -1.01
N ALA A 104 -0.26 8.64 -2.13
CA ALA A 104 -0.39 7.57 -3.10
C ALA A 104 1.00 7.19 -3.63
N GLY A 105 1.41 5.94 -3.44
CA GLY A 105 2.74 5.49 -3.82
C GLY A 105 2.75 4.11 -4.50
N ILE A 106 3.69 3.94 -5.43
CA ILE A 106 3.96 2.68 -6.13
C ILE A 106 5.35 2.19 -5.73
N GLN A 107 5.51 0.88 -5.54
CA GLN A 107 6.76 0.27 -5.08
C GLN A 107 7.31 0.86 -3.77
N VAL A 108 6.41 1.14 -2.81
CA VAL A 108 6.74 1.73 -1.50
C VAL A 108 7.21 0.64 -0.54
N ASP A 109 8.21 0.91 0.28
CA ASP A 109 8.59 -0.01 1.36
C ASP A 109 7.55 0.06 2.50
N PRO A 110 6.94 -1.06 2.94
CA PRO A 110 6.03 -1.07 4.09
C PRO A 110 6.65 -0.46 5.37
N LEU A 111 7.96 -0.61 5.61
CA LEU A 111 8.60 -0.01 6.79
C LEU A 111 8.75 1.52 6.63
N ASP A 112 8.79 2.01 5.39
CA ASP A 112 8.72 3.44 5.10
C ASP A 112 7.33 4.01 5.40
N VAL A 113 6.28 3.22 5.17
CA VAL A 113 4.93 3.59 5.60
C VAL A 113 4.83 3.68 7.12
N VAL A 114 5.34 2.70 7.87
CA VAL A 114 5.34 2.75 9.35
C VAL A 114 6.05 4.02 9.85
N ARG A 115 7.22 4.35 9.27
CA ARG A 115 7.96 5.58 9.62
C ARG A 115 7.20 6.85 9.24
N MET A 116 6.53 6.86 8.10
CA MET A 116 5.69 7.98 7.68
C MET A 116 4.50 8.20 8.61
N ILE A 117 3.84 7.12 9.05
CA ILE A 117 2.74 7.18 10.04
C ILE A 117 3.25 7.79 11.35
N TRP A 118 4.36 7.29 11.89
CA TRP A 118 4.94 7.83 13.12
C TRP A 118 5.40 9.28 12.99
N ALA A 119 6.00 9.66 11.85
CA ALA A 119 6.36 11.04 11.59
C ALA A 119 5.14 11.96 11.54
N SER A 120 4.04 11.51 10.91
CA SER A 120 2.77 12.22 10.86
C SER A 120 2.19 12.44 12.26
N LEU A 121 2.04 11.36 13.04
CA LEU A 121 1.49 11.39 14.39
C LEU A 121 2.27 12.34 15.31
N GLN A 122 3.61 12.27 15.27
CA GLN A 122 4.46 13.10 16.10
C GLN A 122 4.56 14.57 15.65
N SER A 123 4.08 14.89 14.45
CA SER A 123 4.01 16.27 13.95
C SER A 123 2.77 17.01 14.47
N LYS A 124 1.77 16.30 14.97
CA LYS A 124 0.50 16.89 15.43
C LYS A 124 0.66 17.56 16.80
N PRO A 125 -0.11 18.62 17.10
CA PRO A 125 -0.10 19.23 18.43
C PRO A 125 -0.34 18.20 19.53
N GLY A 126 0.59 18.12 20.49
CA GLY A 126 0.53 17.16 21.59
C GLY A 126 0.85 15.71 21.22
N GLY A 127 1.15 15.39 19.96
CA GLY A 127 1.46 14.03 19.50
C GLY A 127 2.93 13.63 19.57
N HIS A 128 3.82 14.54 19.97
CA HIS A 128 5.25 14.28 20.00
C HIS A 128 5.65 13.41 21.20
N LEU A 129 5.66 12.10 21.00
CA LEU A 129 6.02 11.11 22.03
C LEU A 129 7.53 10.79 22.07
N GLY A 130 8.37 11.40 21.23
CA GLY A 130 9.80 11.11 21.19
C GLY A 130 10.16 9.70 20.70
N VAL A 131 9.23 9.02 20.03
CA VAL A 131 9.40 7.69 19.44
C VAL A 131 10.32 7.77 18.22
N VAL A 132 11.40 7.00 18.26
CA VAL A 132 12.30 6.79 17.13
C VAL A 132 12.04 5.44 16.50
N VAL A 133 11.67 5.42 15.23
CA VAL A 133 11.43 4.18 14.48
C VAL A 133 12.69 3.79 13.71
N ASP A 134 13.08 2.51 13.80
CA ASP A 134 14.31 2.00 13.19
C ASP A 134 14.35 2.13 11.65
N GLY A 135 15.55 2.27 11.09
CA GLY A 135 15.82 2.54 9.68
C GLY A 135 15.80 1.31 8.75
N THR A 136 15.54 0.11 9.27
CA THR A 136 15.51 -1.14 8.48
C THR A 136 14.57 -1.05 7.28
N LYS A 137 14.96 -1.67 6.17
CA LYS A 137 14.17 -1.77 4.93
C LYS A 137 13.64 -3.18 4.74
N SER A 138 12.43 -3.32 4.21
CA SER A 138 11.90 -4.63 3.84
C SER A 138 12.33 -5.03 2.43
N THR A 139 12.19 -6.32 2.14
CA THR A 139 12.36 -6.89 0.80
C THR A 139 11.07 -6.87 -0.03
N VAL A 140 9.96 -6.42 0.56
CA VAL A 140 8.64 -6.38 -0.09
C VAL A 140 8.33 -4.94 -0.51
N ARG A 141 7.49 -4.79 -1.53
CA ARG A 141 7.08 -3.49 -2.06
C ARG A 141 5.55 -3.43 -2.19
N LEU A 142 4.98 -2.36 -1.66
CA LEU A 142 3.57 -2.03 -1.74
C LEU A 142 3.29 -1.20 -3.00
N GLY A 143 2.06 -1.22 -3.49
CA GLY A 143 1.66 -0.47 -4.66
C GLY A 143 2.12 -1.14 -5.95
N LYS A 144 1.16 -1.56 -6.77
CA LYS A 144 1.42 -2.24 -8.05
C LYS A 144 1.57 -1.20 -9.16
N PRO A 145 2.66 -1.23 -9.95
CA PRO A 145 2.79 -0.35 -11.10
C PRO A 145 1.78 -0.72 -12.20
N GLU A 146 1.51 0.24 -13.07
CA GLU A 146 0.74 -0.02 -14.29
C GLU A 146 1.46 -1.08 -15.15
N ASP A 147 0.67 -1.98 -15.77
CA ASP A 147 1.20 -3.00 -16.68
C ASP A 147 1.90 -2.31 -17.87
N PRO A 148 3.16 -2.68 -18.19
CA PRO A 148 3.88 -2.10 -19.32
C PRO A 148 3.12 -2.15 -20.65
N LYS A 149 2.25 -3.15 -20.86
CA LYS A 149 1.39 -3.25 -22.06
C LYS A 149 0.35 -2.14 -22.09
N LEU A 150 -0.26 -1.82 -20.95
CA LEU A 150 -1.24 -0.74 -20.86
C LEU A 150 -0.56 0.62 -21.06
N THR A 151 0.61 0.82 -20.44
CA THR A 151 1.43 2.03 -20.62
C THR A 151 1.81 2.22 -22.09
N ALA A 152 2.31 1.18 -22.75
CA ALA A 152 2.65 1.23 -24.17
C ALA A 152 1.42 1.51 -25.05
N ALA A 153 0.27 0.94 -24.74
CA ALA A 153 -0.98 1.20 -25.47
C ALA A 153 -1.46 2.65 -25.30
N LYS A 154 -1.39 3.22 -24.09
CA LYS A 154 -1.70 4.63 -23.83
C LYS A 154 -0.76 5.55 -24.61
N ALA A 155 0.54 5.27 -24.60
CA ALA A 155 1.52 6.01 -25.39
C ALA A 155 1.25 5.93 -26.90
N GLY A 156 0.89 4.75 -27.40
CA GLY A 156 0.49 4.56 -28.80
C GLY A 156 -0.74 5.37 -29.19
N VAL A 157 -1.75 5.45 -28.32
CA VAL A 157 -2.93 6.31 -28.54
C VAL A 157 -2.55 7.79 -28.56
N ALA A 158 -1.70 8.24 -27.64
CA ALA A 158 -1.24 9.63 -27.60
C ALA A 158 -0.45 10.02 -28.87
N ALA A 159 0.46 9.14 -29.31
CA ALA A 159 1.22 9.32 -30.54
C ALA A 159 0.31 9.37 -31.77
N ALA A 160 -0.63 8.42 -31.90
CA ALA A 160 -1.58 8.39 -33.02
C ALA A 160 -2.54 9.60 -33.01
N THR A 161 -2.92 10.09 -31.84
CA THR A 161 -3.74 11.31 -31.70
C THR A 161 -2.99 12.53 -32.23
N THR A 162 -1.71 12.66 -31.86
CA THR A 162 -0.86 13.75 -32.33
C THR A 162 -0.65 13.68 -33.84
N ALA A 163 -0.40 12.49 -34.38
CA ALA A 163 -0.22 12.28 -35.82
C ALA A 163 -1.49 12.56 -36.64
N GLU A 164 -2.67 12.18 -36.14
CA GLU A 164 -3.96 12.49 -36.77
C GLU A 164 -4.23 13.99 -36.78
N ALA A 165 -4.00 14.68 -35.66
CA ALA A 165 -4.16 16.13 -35.57
C ALA A 165 -3.23 16.87 -36.56
N ALA A 166 -1.97 16.45 -36.68
CA ALA A 166 -1.02 17.01 -37.64
C ALA A 166 -1.47 16.79 -39.09
N ALA A 167 -1.88 15.58 -39.46
CA ALA A 167 -2.36 15.27 -40.81
C ALA A 167 -3.65 16.04 -41.15
N LYS A 168 -4.55 16.22 -40.18
CA LYS A 168 -5.76 17.04 -40.32
C LYS A 168 -5.41 18.51 -40.57
N ALA A 169 -4.42 19.06 -39.88
CA ALA A 169 -3.95 20.43 -40.11
C ALA A 169 -3.39 20.61 -41.53
N THR A 170 -2.62 19.65 -42.04
CA THR A 170 -2.14 19.63 -43.43
C THR A 170 -3.28 19.58 -44.44
N TYR A 171 -4.28 18.73 -44.21
CA TYR A 171 -5.47 18.67 -45.05
C TYR A 171 -6.25 20.00 -45.06
N ASN A 172 -6.46 20.61 -43.89
CA ASN A 172 -7.14 21.91 -43.80
C ASN A 172 -6.38 23.01 -44.56
N THR A 173 -5.05 23.00 -44.47
CA THR A 173 -4.19 23.93 -45.22
C THR A 173 -4.32 23.71 -46.74
N ALA A 174 -4.26 22.46 -47.18
CA ALA A 174 -4.47 22.12 -48.60
C ALA A 174 -5.86 22.54 -49.09
N ALA A 175 -6.90 22.32 -48.29
CA ALA A 175 -8.27 22.72 -48.63
C ALA A 175 -8.42 24.26 -48.74
N ALA A 176 -7.77 25.01 -47.84
CA ALA A 176 -7.74 26.47 -47.91
C ALA A 176 -6.99 26.97 -49.16
N ASN A 177 -5.85 26.37 -49.49
CA ASN A 177 -5.08 26.69 -50.70
C ASN A 177 -5.87 26.37 -51.97
N GLN A 178 -6.51 25.20 -52.03
CA GLN A 178 -7.36 24.80 -53.17
C GLN A 178 -8.52 25.77 -53.36
N ASN A 179 -9.18 26.16 -52.27
CA ASN A 179 -10.28 27.12 -52.32
C ASN A 179 -9.80 28.51 -52.78
N THR A 180 -8.63 28.94 -52.34
CA THR A 180 -8.00 30.20 -52.79
C THR A 180 -7.71 30.19 -54.28
N ALA A 181 -7.11 29.10 -54.79
CA ALA A 181 -6.85 28.92 -56.22
C ALA A 181 -8.15 28.86 -57.05
N LYS A 182 -9.18 28.16 -56.55
CA LYS A 182 -10.51 28.10 -57.17
C LYS A 182 -11.14 29.49 -57.30
N VAL A 183 -11.15 30.27 -56.22
CA VAL A 183 -11.73 31.64 -56.20
C VAL A 183 -10.99 32.54 -57.18
N THR A 184 -9.66 32.45 -57.24
CA THR A 184 -8.83 33.22 -58.18
C THR A 184 -9.14 32.86 -59.64
N LEU A 185 -9.29 31.56 -59.94
CA LEU A 185 -9.67 31.09 -61.27
C LEU A 185 -11.06 31.58 -61.69
N LEU A 186 -12.06 31.46 -60.81
CA LEU A 186 -13.42 31.95 -61.07
C LEU A 186 -13.44 33.47 -61.30
N ALA A 187 -12.74 34.23 -60.47
CA ALA A 187 -12.63 35.69 -60.62
C ALA A 187 -12.01 36.08 -61.96
N THR A 188 -10.98 35.36 -62.42
CA THR A 188 -10.34 35.57 -63.74
C THR A 188 -11.34 35.38 -64.89
N ALA A 189 -12.32 34.47 -64.74
CA ALA A 189 -13.40 34.23 -65.70
C ALA A 189 -14.65 35.12 -65.48
N GLY A 190 -14.58 36.12 -64.59
CA GLY A 190 -15.71 36.98 -64.23
C GLY A 190 -16.84 36.25 -63.52
N ARG A 191 -16.52 35.17 -62.78
CA ARG A 191 -17.48 34.34 -62.04
C ARG A 191 -17.39 34.60 -60.52
N PRO A 192 -18.52 34.50 -59.79
CA PRO A 192 -18.53 34.67 -58.34
C PRO A 192 -17.82 33.51 -57.61
N ALA A 193 -17.29 33.78 -56.41
CA ALA A 193 -16.51 32.84 -55.59
C ALA A 193 -17.25 31.55 -55.18
N ASN A 194 -18.59 31.58 -55.15
CA ASN A 194 -19.44 30.42 -54.85
C ASN A 194 -19.78 29.58 -56.11
N GLY A 195 -19.16 29.89 -57.25
CA GLY A 195 -19.23 29.11 -58.48
C GLY A 195 -18.48 27.78 -58.42
N LEU A 196 -18.78 26.92 -59.39
CA LEU A 196 -18.06 25.67 -59.63
C LEU A 196 -17.08 25.82 -60.80
N VAL A 197 -15.93 25.17 -60.69
CA VAL A 197 -15.01 24.95 -61.80
C VAL A 197 -15.29 23.54 -62.33
N LEU A 198 -15.78 23.47 -63.57
CA LEU A 198 -16.18 22.23 -64.24
C LEU A 198 -15.14 21.94 -65.31
N TRP A 199 -14.30 20.93 -65.11
CA TRP A 199 -13.27 20.52 -66.07
C TRP A 199 -13.62 19.16 -66.65
N GLN A 200 -14.25 19.16 -67.82
CA GLN A 200 -14.87 17.98 -68.44
C GLN A 200 -15.01 18.14 -69.95
N ASP A 201 -15.12 17.02 -70.67
CA ASP A 201 -15.14 16.94 -72.15
C ASP A 201 -16.47 17.33 -72.80
N SER A 202 -17.54 17.46 -72.02
CA SER A 202 -18.88 17.73 -72.54
C SER A 202 -19.49 18.91 -71.81
N ALA A 203 -20.23 19.74 -72.55
CA ALA A 203 -20.91 20.91 -72.00
C ALA A 203 -21.79 20.53 -70.80
N PRO A 204 -21.64 21.21 -69.65
CA PRO A 204 -22.45 20.90 -68.47
C PRO A 204 -23.95 21.08 -68.73
N SER A 205 -24.75 20.21 -68.11
CA SER A 205 -26.20 20.13 -68.23
C SER A 205 -26.90 20.31 -66.87
N GLY A 206 -28.23 20.44 -66.90
CA GLY A 206 -29.06 20.62 -65.70
C GLY A 206 -28.61 21.83 -64.86
N ASP A 207 -28.61 21.65 -63.54
CA ASP A 207 -28.29 22.70 -62.56
C ASP A 207 -26.87 23.25 -62.66
N LYS A 208 -25.98 22.58 -63.41
CA LYS A 208 -24.62 23.06 -63.66
C LYS A 208 -24.57 24.15 -64.72
N ARG A 209 -25.64 24.38 -65.49
CA ARG A 209 -25.82 25.52 -66.41
C ARG A 209 -26.16 26.79 -65.62
N SER A 210 -25.15 27.29 -64.91
CA SER A 210 -25.30 28.44 -64.01
C SER A 210 -24.36 29.55 -64.43
N MET A 211 -24.82 30.80 -64.36
CA MET A 211 -23.98 31.99 -64.54
C MET A 211 -22.83 32.07 -63.52
N LYS A 212 -22.91 31.27 -62.44
CA LYS A 212 -21.88 31.16 -61.41
C LYS A 212 -20.69 30.30 -61.82
N ASN A 213 -20.86 29.36 -62.76
CA ASN A 213 -19.87 28.30 -63.01
C ASN A 213 -18.95 28.66 -64.18
N LEU A 214 -17.71 28.16 -64.12
CA LEU A 214 -16.77 28.13 -65.23
C LEU A 214 -16.70 26.71 -65.76
N TRP A 215 -16.92 26.52 -67.06
CA TRP A 215 -16.61 25.27 -67.75
C TRP A 215 -15.29 25.42 -68.49
N VAL A 216 -14.35 24.51 -68.26
CA VAL A 216 -13.14 24.37 -69.07
C VAL A 216 -13.28 23.10 -69.89
N ASP A 217 -13.33 23.27 -71.21
CA ASP A 217 -13.55 22.16 -72.13
C ASP A 217 -12.26 21.38 -72.38
N LYS A 218 -12.20 20.18 -71.81
CA LYS A 218 -10.97 19.39 -71.70
C LYS A 218 -10.53 18.79 -73.03
N ASN A 219 -11.45 18.47 -73.95
CA ASN A 219 -11.11 17.94 -75.27
C ASN A 219 -11.00 19.03 -76.35
N ASP A 220 -11.32 20.29 -76.01
CA ASP A 220 -11.15 21.47 -76.88
C ASP A 220 -10.02 22.39 -76.36
N GLY A 221 -8.87 21.80 -76.03
CA GLY A 221 -7.66 22.54 -75.66
C GLY A 221 -7.79 23.38 -74.37
N ASN A 222 -8.64 22.95 -73.42
CA ASN A 222 -8.97 23.69 -72.20
C ASN A 222 -9.56 25.08 -72.47
N LYS A 223 -10.36 25.25 -73.53
CA LYS A 223 -11.04 26.52 -73.76
C LYS A 223 -12.04 26.83 -72.64
N PRO A 224 -12.03 28.07 -72.08
CA PRO A 224 -12.95 28.45 -71.03
C PRO A 224 -14.28 28.93 -71.61
N TYR A 225 -15.37 28.38 -71.08
CA TYR A 225 -16.74 28.74 -71.42
C TYR A 225 -17.53 29.16 -70.17
N VAL A 226 -18.42 30.13 -70.36
CA VAL A 226 -19.32 30.65 -69.32
C VAL A 226 -20.76 30.57 -69.81
N TRP A 227 -21.70 30.37 -68.89
CA TRP A 227 -23.12 30.33 -69.23
C TRP A 227 -23.69 31.76 -69.29
N ASP A 228 -24.29 32.13 -70.42
CA ASP A 228 -24.91 33.45 -70.63
C ASP A 228 -26.40 33.52 -70.27
N GLY A 229 -26.96 32.41 -69.78
CA GLY A 229 -28.39 32.25 -69.52
C GLY A 229 -29.10 31.37 -70.55
N LYS A 230 -28.52 31.18 -71.74
CA LYS A 230 -29.11 30.40 -72.85
C LYS A 230 -28.16 29.35 -73.43
N LYS A 231 -26.87 29.63 -73.52
CA LYS A 231 -25.85 28.73 -74.06
C LYS A 231 -24.50 28.93 -73.38
N TRP A 232 -23.60 27.96 -73.57
CA TRP A 232 -22.19 28.12 -73.23
C TRP A 232 -21.51 28.99 -74.29
N VAL A 233 -20.92 30.09 -73.87
CA VAL A 233 -20.16 31.01 -74.73
C VAL A 233 -18.72 31.10 -74.25
N LEU A 234 -17.78 31.33 -75.18
CA LEU A 234 -16.37 31.47 -74.83
C LEU A 234 -16.21 32.62 -73.82
N SER A 235 -15.42 32.41 -72.78
CA SER A 235 -15.06 33.46 -71.82
C SER A 235 -14.31 34.58 -72.54
N GLY A 236 -14.56 35.84 -72.14
CA GLY A 236 -13.79 36.98 -72.62
C GLY A 236 -12.39 37.11 -72.00
N ALA A 237 -12.04 36.22 -71.06
CA ALA A 237 -10.73 36.19 -70.41
C ALA A 237 -9.68 35.47 -71.27
N ASP A 238 -8.42 35.89 -71.18
CA ASP A 238 -7.29 35.28 -71.87
C ASP A 238 -7.14 33.78 -71.51
N GLN A 239 -7.10 32.92 -72.54
CA GLN A 239 -7.05 31.47 -72.38
C GLN A 239 -5.75 31.01 -71.70
N ALA A 240 -4.61 31.64 -72.00
CA ALA A 240 -3.33 31.28 -71.39
C ALA A 240 -3.36 31.52 -69.87
N THR A 241 -3.91 32.67 -69.45
CA THR A 241 -4.09 33.01 -68.04
C THR A 241 -5.03 32.04 -67.33
N ILE A 242 -6.16 31.67 -67.94
CA ILE A 242 -7.07 30.67 -67.37
C ILE A 242 -6.38 29.31 -67.22
N ASN A 243 -5.61 28.88 -68.23
CA ASN A 243 -4.87 27.62 -68.18
C ASN A 243 -3.83 27.61 -67.04
N THR A 244 -3.11 28.71 -66.80
CA THR A 244 -2.20 28.83 -65.64
C THR A 244 -2.97 28.71 -64.32
N ARG A 245 -4.10 29.42 -64.16
CA ARG A 245 -4.89 29.36 -62.92
C ARG A 245 -5.56 28.01 -62.70
N LEU A 246 -5.93 27.32 -63.77
CA LEU A 246 -6.41 25.95 -63.71
C LEU A 246 -5.32 24.99 -63.25
N ALA A 247 -4.08 25.17 -63.72
CA ALA A 247 -2.94 24.41 -63.22
C ALA A 247 -2.71 24.66 -61.72
N ASP A 248 -2.74 25.92 -61.26
CA ASP A 248 -2.64 26.26 -59.83
C ASP A 248 -3.73 25.54 -59.00
N TYR A 249 -4.99 25.58 -59.46
CA TYR A 249 -6.12 24.92 -58.81
C TYR A 249 -5.95 23.39 -58.75
N ASN A 250 -5.51 22.77 -59.84
CA ASN A 250 -5.29 21.33 -59.91
C ASN A 250 -4.08 20.91 -59.05
N ASN A 251 -3.02 21.71 -59.00
CA ASN A 251 -1.82 21.47 -58.19
C ASN A 251 -2.10 21.65 -56.69
N ALA A 252 -3.03 22.53 -56.31
CA ALA A 252 -3.48 22.71 -54.93
C ALA A 252 -4.45 21.59 -54.45
N GLY A 253 -4.45 20.42 -55.09
CA GLY A 253 -5.37 19.33 -54.81
C GLY A 253 -5.31 18.81 -53.37
N THR A 254 -6.46 18.40 -52.84
CA THR A 254 -6.61 17.87 -51.46
C THR A 254 -6.49 16.36 -51.35
N ALA A 255 -6.52 15.62 -52.47
CA ALA A 255 -6.63 14.16 -52.49
C ALA A 255 -5.53 13.45 -51.68
N GLY A 256 -4.26 13.85 -51.85
CA GLY A 256 -3.13 13.28 -51.13
C GLY A 256 -3.18 13.56 -49.62
N ALA A 257 -3.42 14.82 -49.23
CA ALA A 257 -3.51 15.21 -47.83
C ALA A 257 -4.73 14.57 -47.13
N LYS A 258 -5.85 14.43 -47.84
CA LYS A 258 -7.05 13.73 -47.36
C LYS A 258 -6.78 12.24 -47.14
N ALA A 259 -6.13 11.57 -48.09
CA ALA A 259 -5.75 10.17 -47.96
C ALA A 259 -4.79 9.94 -46.76
N ALA A 260 -3.82 10.83 -46.56
CA ALA A 260 -2.92 10.79 -45.42
C ALA A 260 -3.67 10.97 -44.09
N TRP A 261 -4.59 11.94 -44.00
CA TRP A 261 -5.42 12.14 -42.82
C TRP A 261 -6.31 10.91 -42.53
N ASP A 262 -6.95 10.34 -43.55
CA ASP A 262 -7.78 9.14 -43.40
C ASP A 262 -6.97 7.93 -42.92
N ALA A 263 -5.72 7.78 -43.37
CA ALA A 263 -4.82 6.75 -42.88
C ALA A 263 -4.51 6.94 -41.39
N ARG A 264 -4.19 8.16 -40.95
CA ARG A 264 -3.96 8.46 -39.52
C ARG A 264 -5.19 8.26 -38.66
N LYS A 265 -6.38 8.56 -39.18
CA LYS A 265 -7.64 8.28 -38.48
C LYS A 265 -7.84 6.78 -38.25
N LYS A 266 -7.49 5.94 -39.23
CA LYS A 266 -7.51 4.47 -39.08
C LYS A 266 -6.48 3.99 -38.04
N GLU A 267 -5.25 4.53 -38.08
CA GLU A 267 -4.21 4.24 -37.09
C GLU A 267 -4.66 4.57 -35.66
N LEU A 268 -5.26 5.76 -35.47
CA LEU A 268 -5.80 6.17 -34.17
C LEU A 268 -6.94 5.24 -33.71
N SER A 269 -7.84 4.85 -34.60
CA SER A 269 -8.90 3.89 -34.28
C SER A 269 -8.30 2.54 -33.84
N ALA A 270 -7.30 2.03 -34.56
CA ALA A 270 -6.62 0.79 -34.23
C ALA A 270 -5.88 0.88 -32.88
N ALA A 271 -5.22 2.00 -32.60
CA ALA A 271 -4.55 2.23 -31.31
C ALA A 271 -5.56 2.25 -30.15
N LYS A 272 -6.71 2.92 -30.32
CA LYS A 272 -7.80 2.93 -29.33
C LYS A 272 -8.35 1.53 -29.09
N SER A 273 -8.59 0.76 -30.16
CA SER A 273 -9.05 -0.64 -30.05
C SER A 273 -8.04 -1.53 -29.32
N LYS A 274 -6.73 -1.37 -29.58
CA LYS A 274 -5.67 -2.09 -28.84
C LYS A 274 -5.70 -1.77 -27.36
N LYS A 275 -5.85 -0.49 -26.99
CA LYS A 275 -5.97 -0.07 -25.58
C LYS A 275 -7.23 -0.68 -24.94
N SER A 276 -8.39 -0.61 -25.59
CA SER A 276 -9.64 -1.13 -25.02
C SER A 276 -9.68 -2.65 -24.90
N ALA A 277 -8.85 -3.38 -25.67
CA ALA A 277 -8.72 -4.82 -25.55
C ALA A 277 -7.89 -5.27 -24.33
N ILE A 278 -7.17 -4.35 -23.67
CA ILE A 278 -6.44 -4.63 -22.44
C ILE A 278 -7.42 -4.45 -21.28
N SER A 279 -7.74 -5.54 -20.59
CA SER A 279 -8.53 -5.54 -19.37
C SER A 279 -7.62 -5.54 -18.14
N GLY A 280 -7.81 -4.59 -17.23
CA GLY A 280 -6.99 -4.47 -16.03
C GLY A 280 -5.59 -3.94 -16.32
N GLY A 281 -4.73 -4.02 -15.30
CA GLY A 281 -3.34 -3.57 -15.39
C GLY A 281 -3.17 -2.09 -15.09
N GLU A 282 -4.20 -1.40 -14.61
CA GLU A 282 -4.06 -0.10 -13.96
C GLU A 282 -3.10 -0.20 -12.77
N ALA A 283 -2.43 0.92 -12.47
CA ALA A 283 -1.68 1.02 -11.24
C ALA A 283 -2.62 0.91 -10.04
N GLU A 284 -2.21 0.15 -9.04
CA GLU A 284 -2.90 0.02 -7.75
C GLU A 284 -1.95 0.59 -6.69
N PRO A 285 -1.85 1.93 -6.53
CA PRO A 285 -0.97 2.53 -5.55
C PRO A 285 -1.40 2.15 -4.12
N PHE A 286 -0.44 2.09 -3.20
CA PHE A 286 -0.75 2.11 -1.78
C PHE A 286 -1.16 3.54 -1.40
N THR A 287 -2.29 3.67 -0.70
CA THR A 287 -2.88 4.95 -0.36
C THR A 287 -3.04 5.13 1.14
N LEU A 288 -2.87 6.38 1.60
CA LEU A 288 -3.37 6.86 2.88
C LEU A 288 -4.15 8.14 2.59
N THR A 289 -5.43 8.15 2.96
CA THR A 289 -6.35 9.26 2.68
C THR A 289 -7.23 9.46 3.90
N TRP A 290 -7.63 10.70 4.17
CA TRP A 290 -8.38 11.02 5.39
C TRP A 290 -9.78 10.38 5.43
N TRP A 291 -10.37 10.03 4.28
CA TRP A 291 -11.71 9.46 4.17
C TRP A 291 -11.76 7.91 4.13
N GLU A 292 -10.62 7.24 3.94
CA GLU A 292 -10.54 5.76 4.00
C GLU A 292 -9.73 5.27 5.21
N THR A 293 -8.75 6.06 5.65
CA THR A 293 -7.79 5.67 6.68
C THR A 293 -8.19 6.24 8.03
N HIS A 294 -9.05 5.52 8.74
CA HIS A 294 -9.56 5.92 10.06
C HIS A 294 -8.83 5.28 11.25
N ASP A 295 -7.93 4.34 10.99
CA ASP A 295 -7.20 3.61 12.04
C ASP A 295 -5.78 3.28 11.55
N LEU A 296 -4.81 4.10 11.96
CA LEU A 296 -3.41 3.94 11.62
C LEU A 296 -2.76 2.73 12.32
N GLY A 297 -3.25 2.32 13.49
CA GLY A 297 -2.84 1.08 14.15
C GLY A 297 -3.20 -0.14 13.31
N ALA A 298 -4.45 -0.21 12.84
CA ALA A 298 -4.90 -1.28 11.95
C ALA A 298 -4.13 -1.32 10.61
N VAL A 299 -3.68 -0.17 10.10
CA VAL A 299 -2.78 -0.11 8.93
C VAL A 299 -1.44 -0.77 9.26
N ILE A 300 -0.80 -0.43 10.38
CA ILE A 300 0.47 -1.03 10.81
C ILE A 300 0.32 -2.55 11.00
N ASP A 301 -0.74 -3.01 11.63
CA ASP A 301 -1.01 -4.45 11.84
C ASP A 301 -1.23 -5.17 10.50
N THR A 302 -1.95 -4.53 9.58
CA THR A 302 -2.15 -5.06 8.22
C THR A 302 -0.82 -5.17 7.48
N LEU A 303 0.08 -4.18 7.65
CA LEU A 303 1.42 -4.23 7.07
C LEU A 303 2.26 -5.35 7.69
N ALA A 304 2.28 -5.49 9.02
CA ALA A 304 3.02 -6.55 9.71
C ALA A 304 2.49 -7.96 9.37
N THR A 305 1.18 -8.08 9.11
CA THR A 305 0.55 -9.35 8.71
C THR A 305 0.87 -9.71 7.25
N ASN A 306 0.80 -8.73 6.34
CA ASN A 306 0.91 -8.98 4.90
C ASN A 306 2.33 -8.91 4.36
N THR A 307 3.24 -8.31 5.12
CA THR A 307 4.65 -8.18 4.79
C THR A 307 5.48 -8.77 5.94
N PRO A 308 6.58 -9.49 5.65
CA PRO A 308 7.27 -10.31 6.63
C PRO A 308 8.14 -9.46 7.57
N PHE A 309 7.53 -8.62 8.41
CA PHE A 309 8.23 -7.91 9.47
C PHE A 309 7.53 -8.05 10.81
N GLU A 310 8.32 -7.92 11.85
CA GLU A 310 7.93 -7.87 13.24
C GLU A 310 8.41 -6.54 13.81
N TYR A 311 7.73 -6.07 14.86
CA TYR A 311 8.16 -4.89 15.59
C TYR A 311 8.32 -5.19 17.08
N ARG A 312 9.15 -4.42 17.76
CA ARG A 312 9.27 -4.44 19.21
C ARG A 312 9.51 -3.03 19.70
N GLU A 313 8.73 -2.61 20.68
CA GLU A 313 8.99 -1.36 21.38
C GLU A 313 10.04 -1.57 22.48
N SER A 314 10.90 -0.58 22.65
CA SER A 314 11.89 -0.54 23.71
C SER A 314 11.99 0.88 24.28
N SER A 315 12.18 0.96 25.60
CA SER A 315 12.49 2.21 26.28
C SER A 315 13.85 2.11 26.97
N ALA A 316 14.56 3.23 27.06
CA ALA A 316 15.86 3.29 27.71
C ALA A 316 16.05 4.63 28.41
N TRP A 317 16.74 4.60 29.56
CA TRP A 317 17.21 5.79 30.23
C TRP A 317 18.29 6.50 29.40
N SER A 318 18.16 7.82 29.26
CA SER A 318 19.18 8.71 28.71
C SER A 318 19.37 9.86 29.69
N GLY A 319 20.32 9.69 30.63
CA GLY A 319 20.38 10.57 31.80
C GLY A 319 19.13 10.41 32.66
N GLU A 320 18.41 11.52 32.92
CA GLU A 320 17.15 11.53 33.67
C GLU A 320 15.91 11.34 32.78
N ASP A 321 16.09 11.40 31.46
CA ASP A 321 15.01 11.26 30.49
C ASP A 321 14.81 9.80 30.07
N ILE A 322 13.60 9.49 29.62
CA ILE A 322 13.30 8.22 28.99
C ILE A 322 13.19 8.41 27.47
N THR A 323 13.78 7.48 26.72
CA THR A 323 13.76 7.49 25.25
C THR A 323 13.00 6.28 24.74
N HIS A 324 12.26 6.46 23.65
CA HIS A 324 11.38 5.43 23.09
C HIS A 324 11.82 5.04 21.68
N ARG A 325 11.85 3.73 21.39
CA ARG A 325 12.20 3.20 20.08
C ARG A 325 11.26 2.09 19.64
N ILE A 326 10.94 2.08 18.35
CA ILE A 326 10.34 0.92 17.67
C ILE A 326 11.42 0.27 16.81
N GLU A 327 11.79 -0.95 17.18
CA GLU A 327 12.66 -1.82 16.40
C GLU A 327 11.82 -2.53 15.35
N LEU A 328 12.27 -2.51 14.08
CA LEU A 328 11.62 -3.17 12.96
C LEU A 328 12.60 -4.19 12.34
N ALA A 329 12.18 -5.44 12.15
CA ALA A 329 13.00 -6.43 11.46
C ALA A 329 12.17 -7.53 10.80
N THR A 330 12.75 -8.27 9.85
CA THR A 330 12.11 -9.45 9.22
C THR A 330 12.25 -10.72 10.07
N GLY A 331 12.31 -10.56 11.39
CA GLY A 331 12.65 -11.58 12.38
C GLY A 331 13.45 -10.99 13.54
N LEU A 332 12.80 -10.75 14.69
CA LEU A 332 13.43 -10.23 15.90
C LEU A 332 13.84 -11.35 16.87
N GLY A 333 14.91 -11.10 17.62
CA GLY A 333 15.41 -12.00 18.65
C GLY A 333 16.59 -12.85 18.20
N THR A 334 17.06 -13.71 19.09
CA THR A 334 18.23 -14.56 18.85
C THR A 334 18.03 -15.93 19.48
N ARG A 335 18.64 -16.97 18.89
CA ARG A 335 18.66 -18.30 19.50
C ARG A 335 19.63 -18.32 20.68
N ARG A 336 19.11 -18.57 21.88
CA ARG A 336 19.82 -18.46 23.16
C ARG A 336 20.28 -19.83 23.64
N HIS A 337 21.56 -20.11 23.40
CA HIS A 337 22.24 -21.32 23.89
C HIS A 337 22.82 -21.14 25.30
N ASP A 338 22.88 -19.89 25.77
CA ASP A 338 23.40 -19.49 27.07
C ASP A 338 22.38 -19.62 28.21
N LEU A 339 21.10 -19.77 27.87
CA LEU A 339 20.00 -19.90 28.83
C LEU A 339 19.50 -21.34 28.89
N ARG A 340 19.04 -21.77 30.06
CA ARG A 340 18.44 -23.10 30.28
C ARG A 340 17.08 -22.95 30.95
N PHE A 341 16.04 -23.53 30.33
CA PHE A 341 14.70 -23.62 30.88
C PHE A 341 14.36 -25.08 31.13
N GLU A 342 14.13 -25.44 32.38
CA GLU A 342 13.92 -26.82 32.78
C GLU A 342 12.75 -26.99 33.73
N VAL A 343 11.86 -27.92 33.38
CA VAL A 343 10.67 -28.29 34.16
C VAL A 343 11.09 -28.83 35.53
N GLY A 344 10.52 -28.25 36.58
CA GLY A 344 10.85 -28.58 37.96
C GLY A 344 12.09 -27.86 38.52
N VAL A 345 12.83 -27.10 37.69
CA VAL A 345 13.98 -26.30 38.15
C VAL A 345 13.64 -24.81 38.12
N ASN A 346 13.53 -24.22 36.92
CA ASN A 346 13.16 -22.81 36.74
C ASN A 346 11.88 -22.61 35.94
N VAL A 347 11.31 -23.69 35.41
CA VAL A 347 9.92 -23.76 34.92
C VAL A 347 9.10 -24.43 36.02
N ARG A 348 8.23 -23.67 36.70
CA ARG A 348 7.58 -24.07 37.96
C ARG A 348 6.50 -25.12 37.79
N VAL A 349 5.76 -25.04 36.70
CA VAL A 349 4.61 -25.90 36.42
C VAL A 349 4.87 -26.56 35.07
N PRO A 350 4.73 -27.90 34.95
CA PRO A 350 4.66 -28.57 33.66
C PRO A 350 3.70 -27.82 32.74
N PRO A 351 4.14 -27.37 31.55
CA PRO A 351 3.26 -26.63 30.68
C PRO A 351 2.07 -27.51 30.25
N PRO A 352 0.86 -26.92 30.12
CA PRO A 352 -0.31 -27.68 29.71
C PRO A 352 -0.13 -28.14 28.26
N LEU A 353 0.16 -29.43 28.08
CA LEU A 353 0.29 -30.02 26.76
C LEU A 353 -1.09 -30.13 26.10
N GLN A 354 -1.22 -29.53 24.93
CA GLN A 354 -2.44 -29.54 24.12
C GLN A 354 -2.25 -30.46 22.91
N GLU A 355 -3.19 -31.38 22.71
CA GLU A 355 -3.30 -32.13 21.47
C GLU A 355 -3.92 -31.22 20.40
N ARG A 356 -3.34 -31.20 19.19
CA ARG A 356 -3.93 -30.51 18.03
C ARG A 356 -4.44 -31.51 17.01
N ASP A 357 -5.48 -31.11 16.30
CA ASP A 357 -5.97 -31.86 15.14
C ASP A 357 -4.87 -32.00 14.08
N TYR A 358 -4.41 -33.23 13.89
CA TYR A 358 -3.36 -33.56 12.96
C TYR A 358 -3.75 -33.24 11.51
N ALA A 359 -2.85 -32.53 10.82
CA ALA A 359 -2.86 -32.36 9.38
C ALA A 359 -1.43 -32.33 8.84
N SER A 360 -1.18 -33.07 7.76
CA SER A 360 0.06 -33.07 7.00
C SER A 360 -0.01 -32.23 5.73
N ASP A 361 -1.18 -31.69 5.40
CA ASP A 361 -1.37 -30.76 4.30
C ASP A 361 -2.29 -29.63 4.77
N VAL A 362 -1.78 -28.41 4.84
CA VAL A 362 -2.58 -27.23 5.18
C VAL A 362 -2.68 -26.32 3.96
N THR A 363 -3.91 -25.95 3.63
CA THR A 363 -4.19 -24.88 2.66
C THR A 363 -4.71 -23.66 3.37
N ILE A 364 -4.00 -22.54 3.28
CA ILE A 364 -4.48 -21.24 3.73
C ILE A 364 -5.23 -20.57 2.58
N LEU A 365 -6.45 -20.11 2.86
CA LEU A 365 -7.25 -19.27 1.96
C LEU A 365 -7.34 -17.85 2.51
N GLY A 366 -6.71 -16.92 1.79
CA GLY A 366 -6.69 -15.50 2.09
C GLY A 366 -7.89 -14.72 1.54
N ALA A 367 -7.69 -13.43 1.34
CA ALA A 367 -8.65 -12.53 0.71
C ALA A 367 -8.99 -12.91 -0.74
N GLY A 368 -10.15 -12.46 -1.20
CA GLY A 368 -10.70 -12.73 -2.51
C GLY A 368 -11.91 -13.67 -2.47
N GLU A 369 -12.49 -13.91 -3.65
CA GLU A 369 -13.68 -14.74 -3.83
C GLU A 369 -13.43 -15.84 -4.86
N GLY A 370 -13.98 -17.02 -4.59
CA GLY A 370 -13.88 -18.19 -5.48
C GLY A 370 -12.44 -18.49 -5.91
N ARG A 371 -12.22 -18.62 -7.23
CA ARG A 371 -10.90 -18.95 -7.80
C ARG A 371 -9.84 -17.86 -7.64
N ALA A 372 -10.25 -16.63 -7.29
CA ALA A 372 -9.34 -15.50 -7.13
C ALA A 372 -8.81 -15.36 -5.70
N MET A 373 -9.21 -16.25 -4.78
CA MET A 373 -8.69 -16.25 -3.41
C MET A 373 -7.17 -16.42 -3.40
N VAL A 374 -6.49 -15.59 -2.62
CA VAL A 374 -5.09 -15.82 -2.24
C VAL A 374 -5.01 -17.20 -1.60
N ARG A 375 -4.07 -18.03 -2.05
CA ARG A 375 -3.94 -19.41 -1.56
C ARG A 375 -2.50 -19.85 -1.51
N ALA A 376 -2.13 -20.53 -0.43
CA ALA A 376 -0.92 -21.32 -0.35
C ALA A 376 -1.22 -22.67 0.29
N THR A 377 -0.60 -23.72 -0.23
CA THR A 377 -0.67 -25.06 0.35
C THR A 377 0.74 -25.48 0.73
N VAL A 378 0.89 -25.97 1.95
CA VAL A 378 2.13 -26.53 2.46
C VAL A 378 1.84 -27.93 2.97
N SER A 379 2.78 -28.85 2.74
CA SER A 379 2.69 -30.21 3.24
C SER A 379 3.88 -30.52 4.15
N GLY A 380 3.66 -31.26 5.22
CA GLY A 380 4.67 -31.78 6.14
C GLY A 380 4.42 -33.26 6.38
N ASN A 381 5.46 -34.11 6.29
CA ASN A 381 5.29 -35.56 6.40
C ASN A 381 6.09 -36.14 7.57
N PRO A 382 5.51 -36.19 8.77
CA PRO A 382 6.14 -36.82 9.94
C PRO A 382 6.00 -38.36 9.93
N GLY A 383 5.82 -39.00 8.77
CA GLY A 383 5.69 -40.46 8.68
C GLY A 383 4.28 -41.01 8.99
N ARG A 384 3.25 -40.17 8.95
CA ARG A 384 1.83 -40.54 9.16
C ARG A 384 1.04 -40.40 7.86
N VAL A 385 -0.14 -41.04 7.77
CA VAL A 385 -1.03 -40.93 6.60
C VAL A 385 -1.40 -39.47 6.31
N ARG A 386 -1.54 -39.12 5.03
CA ARG A 386 -1.90 -37.77 4.59
C ARG A 386 -3.27 -37.33 5.12
N ARG A 387 -3.34 -36.18 5.80
CA ARG A 387 -4.58 -35.50 6.21
C ARG A 387 -4.51 -34.04 5.80
N ALA A 388 -5.49 -33.61 5.01
CA ALA A 388 -5.55 -32.25 4.49
C ALA A 388 -6.59 -31.42 5.25
N VAL A 389 -6.25 -30.16 5.54
CA VAL A 389 -7.16 -29.18 6.14
C VAL A 389 -7.08 -27.85 5.40
N VAL A 390 -8.19 -27.13 5.38
CA VAL A 390 -8.29 -25.78 4.82
C VAL A 390 -8.56 -24.81 5.95
N VAL A 391 -7.76 -23.76 6.07
CA VAL A 391 -7.90 -22.70 7.08
C VAL A 391 -8.12 -21.37 6.37
N GLN A 392 -9.19 -20.66 6.74
CA GLN A 392 -9.50 -19.35 6.16
C GLN A 392 -8.90 -18.23 6.99
N ARG A 393 -8.23 -17.28 6.32
CA ARG A 393 -7.52 -16.12 6.89
C ARG A 393 -7.74 -14.90 6.00
N LYS A 394 -8.95 -14.33 6.01
CA LYS A 394 -9.40 -13.28 5.09
C LYS A 394 -8.59 -11.98 5.17
N GLU A 395 -7.86 -11.79 6.24
CA GLU A 395 -6.90 -10.71 6.47
C GLU A 395 -5.67 -10.80 5.54
N ILE A 396 -5.29 -12.00 5.10
CA ILE A 396 -4.09 -12.23 4.28
C ILE A 396 -4.34 -11.82 2.82
N ARG A 397 -3.57 -10.85 2.34
CA ARG A 397 -3.67 -10.27 0.99
C ARG A 397 -2.58 -10.72 0.01
N SER A 398 -1.58 -11.49 0.45
CA SER A 398 -0.48 -11.95 -0.41
C SER A 398 -0.22 -13.46 -0.31
N THR A 399 0.19 -14.08 -1.43
CA THR A 399 0.54 -15.50 -1.48
C THR A 399 1.74 -15.83 -0.60
N ALA A 400 2.68 -14.89 -0.44
CA ALA A 400 3.85 -15.06 0.42
C ALA A 400 3.45 -15.14 1.90
N ALA A 401 2.59 -14.22 2.37
CA ALA A 401 2.05 -14.27 3.73
C ALA A 401 1.21 -15.54 3.95
N ALA A 402 0.41 -15.95 2.97
CA ALA A 402 -0.34 -17.22 3.04
C ALA A 402 0.58 -18.43 3.18
N ALA A 403 1.74 -18.43 2.50
CA ALA A 403 2.72 -19.51 2.59
C ALA A 403 3.43 -19.56 3.96
N VAL A 404 3.72 -18.40 4.56
CA VAL A 404 4.25 -18.31 5.93
C VAL A 404 3.22 -18.86 6.93
N ALA A 405 1.97 -18.40 6.85
CA ALA A 405 0.89 -18.89 7.69
C ALA A 405 0.67 -20.40 7.52
N ALA A 406 0.74 -20.91 6.29
CA ALA A 406 0.58 -22.33 6.00
C ALA A 406 1.74 -23.16 6.61
N ARG A 407 2.98 -22.67 6.55
CA ARG A 407 4.13 -23.34 7.19
C ARG A 407 3.98 -23.43 8.71
N SER A 408 3.61 -22.31 9.35
CA SER A 408 3.36 -22.27 10.80
C SER A 408 2.23 -23.24 11.20
N GLU A 409 1.13 -23.23 10.45
CA GLU A 409 -0.02 -24.10 10.75
C GLU A 409 0.28 -25.59 10.50
N VAL A 410 1.05 -25.95 9.45
CA VAL A 410 1.51 -27.33 9.25
C VAL A 410 2.41 -27.75 10.40
N ALA A 411 3.43 -26.96 10.74
CA ALA A 411 4.38 -27.29 11.80
C ALA A 411 3.63 -27.58 13.11
N ALA A 412 2.71 -26.69 13.49
CA ALA A 412 1.92 -26.83 14.70
C ALA A 412 0.95 -28.02 14.70
N ARG A 413 0.44 -28.44 13.54
CA ARG A 413 -0.45 -29.63 13.40
C ARG A 413 0.30 -30.94 13.24
N THR A 414 1.56 -30.89 12.82
CA THR A 414 2.44 -32.07 12.78
C THR A 414 3.14 -32.33 14.11
N ALA A 415 3.20 -31.34 14.98
CA ALA A 415 3.65 -31.50 16.35
C ALA A 415 2.71 -32.45 17.10
N GLU A 416 3.29 -33.38 17.85
CA GLU A 416 2.54 -34.34 18.68
C GLU A 416 1.85 -33.63 19.86
N TRP A 417 2.52 -32.63 20.42
CA TRP A 417 2.06 -31.81 21.53
C TRP A 417 2.48 -30.37 21.29
N VAL A 418 1.62 -29.42 21.66
CA VAL A 418 1.94 -28.00 21.65
C VAL A 418 1.63 -27.42 23.04
N PHE A 419 2.42 -26.46 23.47
CA PHE A 419 2.11 -25.60 24.60
C PHE A 419 2.38 -24.16 24.17
N ASP A 420 1.63 -23.23 24.76
CA ASP A 420 1.65 -21.81 24.41
C ASP A 420 2.16 -20.93 25.57
N SER A 421 2.43 -21.53 26.72
CA SER A 421 2.76 -20.83 27.95
C SER A 421 3.79 -21.56 28.80
N LEU A 422 4.66 -20.80 29.47
CA LEU A 422 5.60 -21.28 30.47
C LEU A 422 5.57 -20.38 31.70
N GLN A 423 5.42 -20.97 32.88
CA GLN A 423 5.57 -20.25 34.16
C GLN A 423 7.00 -20.41 34.65
N VAL A 424 7.76 -19.33 34.62
CA VAL A 424 9.18 -19.31 34.97
C VAL A 424 9.45 -18.40 36.15
N THR A 425 10.59 -18.61 36.80
CA THR A 425 11.06 -17.73 37.86
C THR A 425 12.49 -17.31 37.68
N ASP A 426 12.81 -16.16 38.26
CA ASP A 426 14.18 -15.65 38.31
C ASP A 426 15.13 -16.70 38.91
N HIS A 427 16.08 -17.13 38.08
CA HIS A 427 17.00 -18.21 38.40
C HIS A 427 18.32 -18.01 37.67
N LYS A 428 19.44 -18.47 38.25
CA LYS A 428 20.79 -18.31 37.66
C LYS A 428 20.96 -18.82 36.22
N PHE A 429 20.06 -19.72 35.76
CA PHE A 429 20.07 -20.29 34.41
C PHE A 429 19.25 -19.51 33.39
N ALA A 430 18.31 -18.71 33.87
CA ALA A 430 17.55 -17.76 33.07
C ALA A 430 17.25 -16.55 33.97
N PRO A 431 18.28 -15.72 34.27
CA PRO A 431 18.08 -14.56 35.13
C PRO A 431 17.04 -13.64 34.51
N TYR A 432 16.27 -12.95 35.33
CA TYR A 432 15.34 -11.94 34.82
C TYR A 432 16.05 -10.92 33.92
N GLY A 433 15.38 -10.49 32.85
CA GLY A 433 15.93 -9.54 31.88
C GLY A 433 17.01 -10.12 30.95
N SER A 434 17.48 -11.36 31.20
CA SER A 434 18.42 -12.03 30.31
C SER A 434 17.78 -12.54 29.02
N PHE A 435 16.46 -12.65 28.96
CA PHE A 435 15.67 -13.05 27.80
C PHE A 435 14.59 -12.00 27.51
N ARG A 436 14.08 -11.98 26.28
CA ARG A 436 13.10 -10.99 25.81
C ARG A 436 12.23 -11.55 24.69
N PRO A 437 11.09 -10.91 24.37
CA PRO A 437 10.29 -11.28 23.22
C PRO A 437 11.11 -11.31 21.92
N GLY A 438 10.88 -12.34 21.12
CA GLY A 438 11.61 -12.70 19.90
C GLY A 438 12.68 -13.78 20.11
N ASP A 439 13.27 -13.89 21.31
CA ASP A 439 14.34 -14.87 21.56
C ASP A 439 13.84 -16.31 21.47
N VAL A 440 14.70 -17.21 21.02
CA VAL A 440 14.41 -18.65 20.92
C VAL A 440 15.20 -19.38 22.00
N VAL A 441 14.52 -20.03 22.93
CA VAL A 441 15.09 -20.67 24.12
C VAL A 441 14.81 -22.17 24.14
N TYR A 442 15.68 -22.92 24.79
CA TYR A 442 15.59 -24.37 24.86
C TYR A 442 14.93 -24.82 26.17
N VAL A 443 13.88 -25.63 26.05
CA VAL A 443 13.05 -26.12 27.15
C VAL A 443 13.19 -27.63 27.27
N THR A 444 13.54 -28.09 28.47
CA THR A 444 13.75 -29.51 28.77
C THR A 444 13.01 -29.98 30.01
N GLY A 445 12.74 -31.28 30.12
CA GLY A 445 12.29 -31.92 31.35
C GLY A 445 10.88 -32.48 31.28
N ASP A 446 10.50 -33.21 32.33
CA ASP A 446 9.27 -34.00 32.36
C ASP A 446 8.02 -33.11 32.45
N ALA A 447 7.20 -33.11 31.38
CA ALA A 447 5.90 -32.43 31.35
C ALA A 447 4.71 -33.39 31.63
N GLY A 448 4.97 -34.49 32.34
CA GLY A 448 4.01 -35.48 32.81
C GLY A 448 3.70 -36.55 31.76
N TRP A 449 3.19 -36.14 30.59
CA TRP A 449 2.87 -37.08 29.50
C TRP A 449 4.00 -37.24 28.48
N LYS A 450 4.97 -36.33 28.50
CA LYS A 450 6.10 -36.29 27.57
C LYS A 450 7.28 -35.53 28.19
N ASP A 451 8.48 -36.05 27.99
CA ASP A 451 9.70 -35.29 28.22
C ASP A 451 9.83 -34.21 27.15
N LEU A 452 9.89 -32.96 27.59
CA LEU A 452 10.20 -31.84 26.71
C LEU A 452 11.68 -31.88 26.35
N ASP A 453 11.92 -31.70 25.06
CA ASP A 453 13.23 -31.51 24.43
C ASP A 453 12.97 -30.68 23.17
N THR A 454 12.77 -29.37 23.35
CA THR A 454 12.33 -28.52 22.24
C THR A 454 12.80 -27.09 22.36
N TRP A 455 12.90 -26.44 21.21
CA TRP A 455 13.13 -25.01 21.10
C TRP A 455 11.80 -24.29 20.97
N VAL A 456 11.66 -23.21 21.73
CA VAL A 456 10.48 -22.35 21.68
C VAL A 456 10.89 -20.90 21.52
N ARG A 457 10.10 -20.14 20.78
CA ARG A 457 10.24 -18.69 20.64
C ARG A 457 9.36 -18.00 21.67
N ILE A 458 9.93 -17.01 22.35
CA ILE A 458 9.21 -16.16 23.31
C ILE A 458 8.45 -15.09 22.52
N LEU A 459 7.13 -15.02 22.68
CA LEU A 459 6.26 -14.02 22.06
C LEU A 459 5.91 -12.89 23.02
N GLU A 460 5.75 -13.20 24.31
CA GLU A 460 5.43 -12.25 25.36
C GLU A 460 6.12 -12.67 26.65
N VAL A 461 6.57 -11.68 27.42
CA VAL A 461 7.05 -11.85 28.80
C VAL A 461 6.15 -11.01 29.69
N LYS A 462 5.41 -11.67 30.58
CA LYS A 462 4.56 -11.02 31.58
C LYS A 462 5.12 -11.27 32.97
N SER A 463 5.32 -10.22 33.74
CA SER A 463 5.93 -10.25 35.06
C SER A 463 4.95 -9.77 36.12
N ASP A 464 4.78 -10.56 37.17
CA ASP A 464 4.14 -10.13 38.40
C ASP A 464 5.18 -9.40 39.27
N CYS A 465 4.96 -8.12 39.49
CA CYS A 465 5.92 -7.24 40.16
C CYS A 465 5.98 -7.45 41.68
N VAL A 466 5.00 -8.19 42.24
CA VAL A 466 4.92 -8.51 43.67
C VAL A 466 5.57 -9.86 43.94
N THR A 467 5.17 -10.88 43.18
CA THR A 467 5.64 -12.27 43.40
C THR A 467 6.94 -12.59 42.68
N GLY A 468 7.29 -11.82 41.64
CA GLY A 468 8.42 -12.10 40.75
C GLY A 468 8.17 -13.31 39.83
N SER A 469 6.94 -13.79 39.73
CA SER A 469 6.54 -14.81 38.76
C SER A 469 6.57 -14.23 37.35
N ILE A 470 6.99 -15.04 36.38
CA ILE A 470 7.09 -14.65 34.99
C ILE A 470 6.31 -15.65 34.15
N ASP A 471 5.28 -15.19 33.45
CA ASP A 471 4.54 -15.97 32.47
C ASP A 471 5.07 -15.63 31.08
N LEU A 472 5.58 -16.63 30.37
CA LEU A 472 6.02 -16.49 28.98
C LEU A 472 4.92 -17.01 28.08
N LYS A 473 4.52 -16.23 27.07
CA LYS A 473 3.81 -16.78 25.91
C LYS A 473 4.84 -17.27 24.91
N VAL A 474 4.70 -18.50 24.43
CA VAL A 474 5.70 -19.13 23.56
C VAL A 474 5.06 -19.87 22.38
N GLU A 475 5.87 -20.10 21.35
CA GLU A 475 5.52 -20.99 20.23
C GLU A 475 6.69 -21.93 19.93
N ALA A 476 6.40 -23.18 19.56
CA ALA A 476 7.44 -24.11 19.11
C ALA A 476 8.02 -23.66 17.76
N THR A 477 9.33 -23.78 17.60
CA THR A 477 10.06 -23.34 16.38
C THR A 477 10.44 -24.48 15.45
#